data_AF-A0A958KBI2-F1
#
_entry.id   AF-A0A958KBI2-F1
#
_cell.length_a   1.000
_cell.length_b   1.000
_cell.length_c   1.000
_cell.angle_alpha   90.00
_cell.angle_beta   90.00
_cell.angle_gamma   90.00
#
_symmetry.space_group_name_H-M   'P 1'
#
loop_
_entity.id
_entity.type
_entity.pdbx_description
1 polymer ?
#
loop_
_entity_poly.entity_id
_entity_poly.type
_entity_poly.pdbx_seq_one_letter_code
_entity_poly.pdbx_strand_id
1 'polypeptide(L)'
;MGTHGQSNFLGINYQAWSALALFLQYLRDPEFVSIHLESPKLQDFDLLFSDGRKIICEAKAWSRNSFGETSLKKLLDDIGGRGEALKDNDSILIVTKKASKSLKRFLRSARYISSEYSYELVEKSAFEFEQLPILAKVEIWETDQENCIQIALSLMAELLGVWVSSESLLKIVQSFLIEKIYHGSATGKVIKRQELLAMIDSERKAVRLAVGADQTPTAERLTLIR
;
A
#
# COMPACT_ATOMS: atom_id res chain seq x y z
N MET A 1 9.88 30.28 -11.84
CA MET A 1 10.52 29.97 -10.55
C MET A 1 9.71 28.85 -9.91
N GLY A 2 10.23 27.62 -9.97
CA GLY A 2 9.51 26.41 -9.59
C GLY A 2 9.65 26.10 -8.11
N THR A 3 8.54 26.11 -7.38
CA THR A 3 8.43 25.46 -6.09
C THR A 3 8.06 23.99 -6.33
N HIS A 4 9.04 23.16 -6.67
CA HIS A 4 8.92 21.72 -6.41
C HIS A 4 8.87 21.56 -4.89
N GLY A 5 7.65 21.40 -4.37
CA GLY A 5 7.35 21.36 -2.95
C GLY A 5 8.17 20.28 -2.25
N GLN A 6 8.83 20.65 -1.15
CA GLN A 6 9.45 19.68 -0.26
C GLN A 6 8.44 18.57 0.06
N SER A 7 8.82 17.32 -0.22
CA SER A 7 8.08 16.17 0.24
C SER A 7 8.07 16.19 1.78
N ASN A 8 6.92 16.46 2.39
CA ASN A 8 6.81 16.40 3.84
C ASN A 8 7.04 14.95 4.29
N PHE A 9 7.92 14.75 5.27
CA PHE A 9 8.25 13.44 5.86
C PHE A 9 7.01 12.60 6.24
N LEU A 10 5.94 13.28 6.68
CA LEU A 10 4.66 12.66 7.00
C LEU A 10 3.97 12.01 5.78
N GLY A 11 4.11 12.60 4.59
CA GLY A 11 3.58 12.03 3.36
C GLY A 11 4.32 10.76 2.96
N ILE A 12 5.66 10.80 3.01
CA ILE A 12 6.52 9.64 2.70
C ILE A 12 6.21 8.46 3.65
N ASN A 13 6.09 8.72 4.95
CA ASN A 13 5.77 7.67 5.91
C ASN A 13 4.39 7.06 5.66
N TYR A 14 3.37 7.89 5.37
CA TYR A 14 2.04 7.39 5.06
C TYR A 14 2.02 6.50 3.83
N GLN A 15 2.73 6.90 2.77
CA GLN A 15 2.90 6.10 1.56
C GLN A 15 3.58 4.76 1.85
N ALA A 16 4.69 4.79 2.60
CA ALA A 16 5.45 3.58 2.91
C ALA A 16 4.66 2.59 3.77
N TRP A 17 3.94 3.08 4.79
CA TRP A 17 3.07 2.23 5.62
C TRP A 17 1.89 1.66 4.83
N SER A 18 1.30 2.45 3.92
CA SER A 18 0.23 1.98 3.03
C SER A 18 0.74 0.89 2.09
N ALA A 19 1.93 1.07 1.51
CA ALA A 19 2.60 0.10 0.64
C ALA A 19 2.84 -1.21 1.40
N LEU A 20 3.41 -1.15 2.60
CA LEU A 20 3.67 -2.34 3.41
C LEU A 20 2.37 -3.08 3.78
N ALA A 21 1.35 -2.36 4.24
CA ALA A 21 0.08 -2.95 4.62
C ALA A 21 -0.60 -3.66 3.45
N LEU A 22 -0.68 -3.02 2.27
CA LEU A 22 -1.24 -3.63 1.07
C LEU A 22 -0.40 -4.81 0.60
N PHE A 23 0.93 -4.68 0.61
CA PHE A 23 1.82 -5.75 0.19
C PHE A 23 1.61 -7.01 1.04
N LEU A 24 1.56 -6.86 2.36
CA LEU A 24 1.26 -7.97 3.29
C LEU A 24 -0.15 -8.54 3.10
N GLN A 25 -1.13 -7.69 2.81
CA GLN A 25 -2.51 -8.13 2.59
C GLN A 25 -2.63 -9.02 1.35
N TYR A 26 -1.94 -8.65 0.26
CA TYR A 26 -1.97 -9.39 -1.01
C TYR A 26 -1.03 -10.60 -1.04
N LEU A 27 -0.15 -10.81 -0.06
CA LEU A 27 0.70 -12.03 -0.01
C LEU A 27 -0.10 -13.34 -0.04
N ARG A 28 -1.34 -13.31 0.47
CA ARG A 28 -2.25 -14.45 0.49
C ARG A 28 -2.95 -14.71 -0.84
N ASP A 29 -3.00 -13.71 -1.71
CA ASP A 29 -3.52 -13.87 -3.05
C ASP A 29 -2.51 -14.69 -3.87
N PRO A 30 -2.87 -15.87 -4.39
CA PRO A 30 -1.97 -16.70 -5.18
C PRO A 30 -1.56 -16.02 -6.49
N GLU A 31 -2.38 -15.11 -7.00
CA GLU A 31 -2.11 -14.38 -8.23
C GLU A 31 -1.18 -13.18 -7.99
N PHE A 32 -0.91 -12.80 -6.74
CA PHE A 32 -0.05 -11.66 -6.47
C PHE A 32 1.42 -11.98 -6.77
N VAL A 33 2.10 -11.12 -7.52
CA VAL A 33 3.46 -11.36 -8.02
C VAL A 33 4.50 -10.44 -7.37
N SER A 34 4.26 -9.13 -7.38
CA SER A 34 5.25 -8.14 -6.92
C SER A 34 4.63 -6.81 -6.57
N ILE A 35 5.34 -6.06 -5.72
CA ILE A 35 5.16 -4.61 -5.57
C ILE A 35 6.30 -3.90 -6.31
N HIS A 36 5.95 -2.88 -7.09
CA HIS A 36 6.91 -2.01 -7.76
C HIS A 36 6.92 -0.68 -7.02
N LEU A 37 8.02 -0.37 -6.35
CA LEU A 37 8.18 0.87 -5.62
C LEU A 37 8.77 1.94 -6.52
N GLU A 38 8.32 3.18 -6.35
CA GLU A 38 8.75 4.36 -7.11
C GLU A 38 10.25 4.57 -7.22
N SER A 39 10.63 5.25 -8.31
CA SER A 39 11.84 6.06 -8.52
C SER A 39 11.38 7.37 -9.20
N PRO A 40 12.08 8.52 -9.09
CA PRO A 40 11.58 9.82 -9.53
C PRO A 40 10.88 9.83 -10.91
N LYS A 41 9.55 10.10 -10.89
CA LYS A 41 8.58 10.42 -11.97
C LYS A 41 7.35 9.48 -12.08
N LEU A 42 7.14 8.53 -11.19
CA LEU A 42 6.12 7.48 -11.37
C LEU A 42 4.98 7.61 -10.29
N GLN A 43 4.18 6.55 -10.07
CA GLN A 43 3.04 6.44 -9.13
C GLN A 43 3.48 5.87 -7.78
N ASP A 44 2.95 6.33 -6.63
CA ASP A 44 3.50 6.02 -5.29
C ASP A 44 3.95 4.54 -5.08
N PHE A 45 3.20 3.55 -5.59
CA PHE A 45 3.67 2.19 -5.88
C PHE A 45 2.63 1.41 -6.72
N ASP A 46 3.04 0.33 -7.38
CA ASP A 46 2.13 -0.58 -8.10
C ASP A 46 2.13 -1.99 -7.52
N LEU A 47 0.99 -2.66 -7.57
CA LEU A 47 0.84 -4.08 -7.26
C LEU A 47 0.54 -4.86 -8.55
N LEU A 48 1.34 -5.88 -8.84
CA LEU A 48 1.22 -6.68 -10.07
C LEU A 48 0.78 -8.09 -9.76
N PHE A 49 -0.06 -8.63 -10.65
CA PHE A 49 -0.64 -9.96 -10.56
C PHE A 49 -0.32 -10.82 -11.80
N SER A 50 -0.35 -12.14 -11.66
CA SER A 50 0.04 -13.10 -12.72
C SER A 50 -0.94 -13.17 -13.89
N ASP A 51 -2.20 -12.81 -13.67
CA ASP A 51 -3.22 -12.59 -14.70
C ASP A 51 -2.96 -11.32 -15.54
N GLY A 52 -1.89 -10.58 -15.24
CA GLY A 52 -1.49 -9.36 -15.92
C GLY A 52 -2.21 -8.10 -15.42
N ARG A 53 -3.05 -8.21 -14.38
CA ARG A 53 -3.68 -7.06 -13.71
C ARG A 53 -2.64 -6.24 -12.96
N LYS A 54 -2.77 -4.91 -13.05
CA LYS A 54 -2.02 -3.96 -12.23
C LYS A 54 -2.96 -3.13 -11.37
N ILE A 55 -2.65 -2.99 -10.08
CA ILE A 55 -3.29 -2.01 -9.20
C ILE A 55 -2.30 -0.87 -8.97
N ILE A 56 -2.65 0.29 -9.50
CA ILE A 56 -1.89 1.53 -9.34
C ILE A 56 -2.28 2.16 -8.02
N CYS A 57 -1.33 2.30 -7.10
CA CYS A 57 -1.62 2.82 -5.78
C CYS A 57 -1.12 4.26 -5.63
N GLU A 58 -2.04 5.14 -5.22
CA GLU A 58 -1.77 6.55 -4.98
C GLU A 58 -2.16 6.90 -3.55
N ALA A 59 -1.18 7.04 -2.67
CA ALA A 59 -1.37 7.28 -1.24
C ALA A 59 -1.19 8.76 -0.90
N LYS A 60 -2.31 9.42 -0.58
CA LYS A 60 -2.38 10.86 -0.36
C LYS A 60 -2.75 11.19 1.09
N ALA A 61 -1.75 11.60 1.87
CA ALA A 61 -1.86 12.03 3.26
C ALA A 61 -2.48 13.44 3.43
N TRP A 62 -3.72 13.62 3.00
CA TRP A 62 -4.39 14.92 3.07
C TRP A 62 -4.84 15.23 4.49
N SER A 63 -4.23 16.26 5.09
CA SER A 63 -4.42 16.59 6.52
C SER A 63 -5.55 17.60 6.79
N ARG A 64 -5.94 18.43 5.82
CA ARG A 64 -6.90 19.53 6.03
C ARG A 64 -8.27 19.32 5.40
N ASN A 65 -8.34 18.73 4.20
CA ASN A 65 -9.60 18.52 3.47
C ASN A 65 -9.73 17.04 3.07
N SER A 66 -10.97 16.54 2.97
CA SER A 66 -11.22 15.21 2.42
C SER A 66 -10.82 15.17 0.93
N PHE A 67 -10.25 14.05 0.48
CA PHE A 67 -9.96 13.81 -0.92
C PHE A 67 -11.27 13.86 -1.73
N GLY A 68 -11.32 14.73 -2.74
CA GLY A 68 -12.54 15.02 -3.49
C GLY A 68 -12.34 14.96 -4.99
N GLU A 69 -13.38 15.30 -5.73
CA GLU A 69 -13.49 15.18 -7.18
C GLU A 69 -12.40 15.96 -7.92
N THR A 70 -12.15 17.22 -7.53
CA THR A 70 -11.06 18.02 -8.11
C THR A 70 -9.67 17.42 -7.85
N SER A 71 -9.51 16.70 -6.74
CA SER A 71 -8.24 16.04 -6.39
C SER A 71 -8.05 14.79 -7.24
N LEU A 72 -9.13 14.02 -7.41
CA LEU A 72 -9.15 12.88 -8.31
C LEU A 72 -8.87 13.31 -9.76
N LYS A 73 -9.51 14.38 -10.26
CA LYS A 73 -9.29 14.87 -11.62
C LYS A 73 -7.81 15.12 -11.89
N LYS A 74 -7.15 15.88 -11.00
CA LYS A 74 -5.70 16.16 -11.12
C LYS A 74 -4.86 14.89 -11.13
N LEU A 75 -5.19 13.94 -10.26
CA LEU A 75 -4.49 12.65 -10.20
C LEU A 75 -4.68 11.86 -11.51
N LEU A 76 -5.88 11.86 -12.08
CA LEU A 76 -6.14 11.20 -13.36
C LEU A 76 -5.45 11.91 -14.53
N ASP A 77 -5.40 13.25 -14.52
CA ASP A 77 -4.62 14.05 -15.48
C ASP A 77 -3.13 13.67 -15.39
N ASP A 78 -2.58 13.55 -14.18
CA ASP A 78 -1.18 13.17 -13.94
C ASP A 78 -0.89 11.74 -14.41
N ILE A 79 -1.80 10.79 -14.17
CA ILE A 79 -1.66 9.40 -14.65
C ILE A 79 -1.71 9.37 -16.19
N GLY A 80 -2.69 10.05 -16.81
CA GLY A 80 -2.81 10.10 -18.27
C GLY A 80 -1.63 10.78 -18.95
N GLY A 81 -1.09 11.84 -18.37
CA GLY A 81 0.06 12.59 -18.89
C GLY A 81 1.39 11.83 -18.86
N ARG A 82 1.48 10.72 -18.11
CA ARG A 82 2.69 9.87 -18.04
C ARG A 82 2.84 8.91 -19.23
N GLY A 83 1.82 8.80 -20.09
CA GLY A 83 1.88 8.02 -21.34
C GLY A 83 1.69 6.50 -21.17
N GLU A 84 1.44 6.01 -19.96
CA GLU A 84 1.00 4.63 -19.74
C GLU A 84 -0.53 4.55 -19.87
N ALA A 85 -1.01 3.93 -20.95
CA ALA A 85 -2.42 3.61 -21.09
C ALA A 85 -2.81 2.50 -20.10
N LEU A 86 -3.81 2.78 -19.26
CA LEU A 86 -4.41 1.79 -18.38
C LEU A 86 -5.03 0.66 -19.21
N LYS A 87 -4.63 -0.57 -18.94
CA LYS A 87 -5.26 -1.75 -19.57
C LYS A 87 -6.67 -1.95 -19.01
N ASP A 88 -7.44 -2.78 -19.69
CA ASP A 88 -8.85 -3.03 -19.31
C ASP A 88 -9.01 -3.63 -17.91
N ASN A 89 -8.06 -4.48 -17.50
CA ASN A 89 -8.03 -5.14 -16.20
C ASN A 89 -7.27 -4.36 -15.12
N ASP A 90 -6.65 -3.23 -15.45
CA ASP A 90 -5.95 -2.40 -14.46
C ASP A 90 -6.96 -1.64 -13.59
N SER A 91 -6.56 -1.36 -12.35
CA SER A 91 -7.32 -0.51 -11.45
C SER A 91 -6.44 0.53 -10.77
N ILE A 92 -7.08 1.56 -10.24
CA ILE A 92 -6.42 2.61 -9.46
C ILE A 92 -6.96 2.53 -8.04
N LEU A 93 -6.07 2.37 -7.06
CA LEU A 93 -6.40 2.40 -5.65
C LEU A 93 -5.89 3.69 -5.02
N ILE A 94 -6.83 4.49 -4.50
CA ILE A 94 -6.50 5.73 -3.81
C ILE A 94 -6.53 5.47 -2.31
N VAL A 95 -5.38 5.66 -1.66
CA VAL A 95 -5.24 5.51 -0.22
C VAL A 95 -5.30 6.90 0.41
N THR A 96 -6.31 7.14 1.23
CA THR A 96 -6.50 8.46 1.84
C THR A 96 -7.14 8.34 3.22
N LYS A 97 -6.90 9.29 4.11
CA LYS A 97 -7.56 9.30 5.43
C LYS A 97 -9.07 9.43 5.31
N LYS A 98 -9.56 10.19 4.33
CA LYS A 98 -10.98 10.47 4.15
C LYS A 98 -11.27 10.97 2.75
N ALA A 99 -12.27 10.38 2.12
CA ALA A 99 -12.84 10.82 0.86
C ALA A 99 -14.17 11.56 1.06
N SER A 100 -14.46 12.50 0.17
CA SER A 100 -15.72 13.24 0.20
C SER A 100 -16.90 12.28 -0.03
N LYS A 101 -18.04 12.53 0.62
CA LYS A 101 -19.26 11.72 0.41
C LYS A 101 -19.73 11.79 -1.05
N SER A 102 -19.58 12.96 -1.66
CA SER A 102 -19.93 13.21 -3.06
C SER A 102 -19.08 12.34 -3.99
N LEU A 103 -17.75 12.33 -3.80
CA LEU A 103 -16.84 11.50 -4.59
C LEU A 103 -17.18 10.01 -4.47
N LYS A 104 -17.41 9.52 -3.25
CA LYS A 104 -17.76 8.10 -3.04
C LYS A 104 -19.08 7.72 -3.74
N ARG A 105 -20.07 8.61 -3.70
CA ARG A 105 -21.34 8.40 -4.43
C ARG A 105 -21.10 8.39 -5.93
N PHE A 106 -20.31 9.34 -6.42
CA PHE A 106 -19.97 9.49 -7.82
C PHE A 106 -19.23 8.26 -8.38
N LEU A 107 -18.17 7.78 -7.72
CA LEU A 107 -17.43 6.58 -8.13
C LEU A 107 -18.31 5.32 -8.13
N ARG A 108 -19.22 5.19 -7.17
CA ARG A 108 -20.16 4.06 -7.14
C ARG A 108 -21.09 4.08 -8.34
N SER A 109 -21.59 5.26 -8.70
CA SER A 109 -22.44 5.42 -9.89
C SER A 109 -21.64 5.24 -11.18
N ALA A 110 -20.35 5.63 -11.20
CA ALA A 110 -19.50 5.57 -12.38
C ALA A 110 -19.35 4.17 -12.98
N ARG A 111 -19.42 3.14 -12.13
CA ARG A 111 -19.40 1.72 -12.54
C ARG A 111 -20.58 1.31 -13.43
N TYR A 112 -21.65 2.11 -13.46
CA TYR A 112 -22.89 1.82 -14.19
C TYR A 112 -23.18 2.85 -15.28
N ILE A 113 -22.28 3.80 -15.52
CA ILE A 113 -22.47 4.81 -16.57
C ILE A 113 -22.27 4.14 -17.93
N SER A 114 -23.35 4.03 -18.70
CA SER A 114 -23.24 3.71 -20.13
C SER A 114 -22.77 4.94 -20.91
N SER A 115 -22.23 4.71 -22.11
CA SER A 115 -21.80 5.76 -23.06
C SER A 115 -22.93 6.74 -23.44
N GLU A 116 -24.18 6.42 -23.15
CA GLU A 116 -25.34 7.24 -23.48
C GLU A 116 -25.57 8.36 -22.44
N TYR A 117 -25.11 8.18 -21.20
CA TYR A 117 -25.26 9.17 -20.11
C TYR A 117 -23.95 9.92 -19.79
N SER A 118 -22.86 9.61 -20.50
CA SER A 118 -21.55 10.23 -20.25
C SER A 118 -21.54 11.75 -20.45
N TYR A 119 -22.36 12.27 -21.36
CA TYR A 119 -22.39 13.71 -21.66
C TYR A 119 -22.95 14.54 -20.50
N GLU A 120 -24.08 14.14 -19.94
CA GLU A 120 -24.71 14.83 -18.81
C GLU A 120 -23.83 14.78 -17.55
N LEU A 121 -23.05 13.70 -17.40
CA LEU A 121 -22.08 13.54 -16.31
C LEU A 121 -20.85 14.41 -16.47
N VAL A 122 -20.29 14.55 -17.67
CA VAL A 122 -19.19 15.49 -17.94
C VAL A 122 -19.64 16.93 -17.69
N GLU A 123 -20.81 17.31 -18.20
CA GLU A 123 -21.35 18.66 -18.04
C GLU A 123 -21.57 19.06 -16.57
N LYS A 124 -21.90 18.08 -15.71
CA LYS A 124 -22.18 18.29 -14.28
C LYS A 124 -21.00 17.96 -13.36
N SER A 125 -19.86 17.54 -13.89
CA SER A 125 -18.71 17.12 -13.09
C SER A 125 -17.44 17.90 -13.43
N ALA A 126 -16.39 17.66 -12.64
CA ALA A 126 -15.07 18.23 -12.91
C ALA A 126 -14.24 17.40 -13.92
N PHE A 127 -14.80 16.32 -14.47
CA PHE A 127 -14.06 15.32 -15.24
C PHE A 127 -14.28 15.47 -16.74
N GLU A 128 -13.27 15.09 -17.51
CA GLU A 128 -13.30 15.08 -18.97
C GLU A 128 -13.79 13.72 -19.51
N PHE A 129 -14.29 13.69 -20.74
CA PHE A 129 -14.82 12.46 -21.36
C PHE A 129 -13.84 11.29 -21.33
N GLU A 130 -12.56 11.58 -21.60
CA GLU A 130 -11.48 10.58 -21.62
C GLU A 130 -11.22 9.97 -20.23
N GLN A 131 -11.62 10.65 -19.16
CA GLN A 131 -11.45 10.19 -17.79
C GLN A 131 -12.58 9.28 -17.34
N LEU A 132 -13.75 9.35 -17.99
CA LEU A 132 -14.92 8.58 -17.56
C LEU A 132 -14.71 7.06 -17.52
N PRO A 133 -14.11 6.42 -18.54
CA PRO A 133 -13.85 4.99 -18.50
C PRO A 133 -12.88 4.60 -17.36
N ILE A 134 -12.01 5.52 -16.97
CA ILE A 134 -11.03 5.31 -15.89
C ILE A 134 -11.72 5.38 -14.52
N LEU A 135 -12.72 6.24 -14.35
CA LEU A 135 -13.44 6.39 -13.08
C LEU A 135 -14.05 5.08 -12.57
N ALA A 136 -14.54 4.23 -13.47
CA ALA A 136 -15.10 2.92 -13.11
C ALA A 136 -14.03 1.97 -12.50
N LYS A 137 -12.75 2.21 -12.80
CA LYS A 137 -11.58 1.44 -12.32
C LYS A 137 -10.97 2.01 -11.04
N VAL A 138 -11.49 3.12 -10.52
CA VAL A 138 -10.99 3.76 -9.29
C VAL A 138 -11.66 3.17 -8.06
N GLU A 139 -10.85 2.77 -7.09
CA GLU A 139 -11.26 2.35 -5.76
C GLU A 139 -10.64 3.28 -4.71
N ILE A 140 -11.32 3.42 -3.57
CA ILE A 140 -10.83 4.22 -2.45
C ILE A 140 -10.66 3.32 -1.24
N TRP A 141 -9.46 3.34 -0.67
CA TRP A 141 -9.18 2.78 0.64
C TRP A 141 -9.05 3.92 1.66
N GLU A 142 -10.08 4.11 2.47
CA GLU A 142 -10.09 5.10 3.56
C GLU A 142 -9.35 4.55 4.78
N THR A 143 -8.12 5.02 5.02
CA THR A 143 -7.27 4.59 6.14
C THR A 143 -6.29 5.69 6.55
N ASP A 144 -5.86 5.71 7.81
CA ASP A 144 -4.77 6.56 8.28
C ASP A 144 -3.50 5.74 8.57
N GLN A 145 -2.41 6.43 8.89
CA GLN A 145 -1.12 5.78 9.11
C GLN A 145 -1.18 4.80 10.29
N GLU A 146 -1.89 5.16 11.36
CA GLU A 146 -2.02 4.32 12.54
C GLU A 146 -2.73 3.01 12.20
N ASN A 147 -3.83 3.08 11.45
CA ASN A 147 -4.52 1.90 10.96
C ASN A 147 -3.63 1.05 10.03
N CYS A 148 -2.85 1.67 9.14
CA CYS A 148 -1.91 0.92 8.29
C CYS A 148 -0.86 0.16 9.12
N ILE A 149 -0.34 0.77 10.19
CA ILE A 149 0.59 0.12 11.12
C ILE A 149 -0.09 -1.08 11.78
N GLN A 150 -1.30 -0.92 12.32
CA GLN A 150 -2.02 -2.00 12.98
C GLN A 150 -2.33 -3.17 12.03
N ILE A 151 -2.70 -2.86 10.78
CA ILE A 151 -2.92 -3.86 9.73
C ILE A 151 -1.62 -4.61 9.44
N ALA A 152 -0.50 -3.90 9.24
CA ALA A 152 0.79 -4.51 8.97
C ALA A 152 1.27 -5.41 10.13
N LEU A 153 1.12 -4.97 11.39
CA LEU A 153 1.44 -5.76 12.58
C LEU A 153 0.58 -7.04 12.63
N SER A 154 -0.73 -6.90 12.47
CA SER A 154 -1.66 -8.04 12.52
C SER A 154 -1.36 -9.07 11.44
N LEU A 155 -1.18 -8.61 10.19
CA LEU A 155 -0.85 -9.49 9.08
C LEU A 155 0.52 -10.16 9.26
N MET A 156 1.53 -9.42 9.73
CA MET A 156 2.85 -10.00 10.00
C MET A 156 2.78 -11.06 11.11
N ALA A 157 2.03 -10.83 12.19
CA ALA A 157 1.85 -11.83 13.24
C ALA A 157 1.21 -13.11 12.71
N GLU A 158 0.15 -12.96 11.90
CA GLU A 158 -0.50 -14.11 11.26
C GLU A 158 0.44 -14.84 10.28
N LEU A 159 1.23 -14.11 9.50
CA LEU A 159 2.20 -14.67 8.56
C LEU A 159 3.37 -15.36 9.28
N LEU A 160 3.82 -14.84 10.41
CA LEU A 160 4.83 -15.49 11.24
C LEU A 160 4.28 -16.80 11.83
N GLY A 161 3.00 -16.86 12.21
CA GLY A 161 2.37 -18.08 12.69
C GLY A 161 3.01 -18.63 13.97
N VAL A 162 3.64 -17.76 14.75
CA VAL A 162 4.25 -18.03 16.05
C VAL A 162 3.96 -16.87 16.98
N TRP A 163 3.90 -17.12 18.29
CA TRP A 163 3.70 -16.05 19.25
C TRP A 163 4.97 -15.19 19.35
N VAL A 164 4.78 -13.87 19.29
CA VAL A 164 5.84 -12.86 19.38
C VAL A 164 5.31 -11.72 20.26
N SER A 165 6.16 -11.17 21.13
CA SER A 165 5.78 -9.99 21.90
C SER A 165 5.51 -8.79 20.98
N SER A 166 4.60 -7.90 21.37
CA SER A 166 4.26 -6.71 20.55
C SER A 166 5.48 -5.85 20.22
N GLU A 167 6.44 -5.73 21.15
CA GLU A 167 7.69 -5.00 20.92
C GLU A 167 8.54 -5.67 19.83
N SER A 168 8.72 -6.99 19.89
CA SER A 168 9.52 -7.72 18.91
C SER A 168 8.85 -7.72 17.54
N LEU A 169 7.52 -7.87 17.49
CA LEU A 169 6.75 -7.77 16.27
C LEU A 169 6.89 -6.39 15.62
N LEU A 170 6.82 -5.32 16.42
CA LEU A 170 7.03 -3.96 15.93
C LEU A 170 8.44 -3.78 15.34
N LYS A 171 9.48 -4.29 16.01
CA LYS A 171 10.86 -4.25 15.50
C LYS A 171 11.00 -4.97 14.16
N ILE A 172 10.41 -6.16 14.03
CA ILE A 172 10.41 -6.92 12.77
C ILE A 172 9.75 -6.07 11.68
N VAL A 173 8.52 -5.60 11.90
CA VAL A 173 7.77 -4.81 10.91
C VAL A 173 8.48 -3.51 10.53
N GLN A 174 9.07 -2.79 11.49
CA GLN A 174 9.85 -1.58 11.22
C GLN A 174 11.12 -1.87 10.41
N SER A 175 11.80 -2.98 10.69
CA SER A 175 12.97 -3.41 9.91
C SER A 175 12.58 -3.70 8.47
N PHE A 176 11.47 -4.41 8.25
CA PHE A 176 10.90 -4.62 6.91
C PHE A 176 10.58 -3.31 6.19
N LEU A 177 9.92 -2.38 6.87
CA LEU A 177 9.57 -1.08 6.31
C LEU A 177 10.82 -0.32 5.83
N ILE A 178 11.86 -0.27 6.67
CA ILE A 178 13.10 0.44 6.35
C ILE A 178 13.83 -0.24 5.18
N GLU A 179 14.12 -1.53 5.31
CA GLU A 179 14.96 -2.25 4.34
C GLU A 179 14.30 -2.46 2.99
N LYS A 180 12.98 -2.65 2.98
CA LYS A 180 12.27 -3.01 1.74
C LYS A 180 11.56 -1.82 1.15
N ILE A 181 10.82 -1.06 1.96
CA ILE A 181 10.02 0.04 1.43
C ILE A 181 10.87 1.29 1.27
N TYR A 182 11.47 1.84 2.33
CA TYR A 182 12.24 3.10 2.19
C TYR A 182 13.45 2.95 1.26
N HIS A 183 14.29 1.93 1.46
CA HIS A 183 15.43 1.71 0.57
C HIS A 183 15.01 1.27 -0.84
N GLY A 184 13.90 0.53 -0.97
CA GLY A 184 13.35 0.14 -2.26
C GLY A 184 12.81 1.32 -3.07
N SER A 185 12.02 2.19 -2.43
CA SER A 185 11.50 3.43 -3.02
C SER A 185 12.59 4.46 -3.36
N ALA A 186 13.77 4.39 -2.74
CA ALA A 186 14.90 5.23 -3.14
C ALA A 186 15.51 4.81 -4.48
N THR A 187 15.26 3.56 -4.92
CA THR A 187 15.95 2.93 -6.06
C THR A 187 15.01 2.43 -7.15
N GLY A 188 13.68 2.57 -7.01
CA GLY A 188 12.74 2.02 -7.98
C GLY A 188 12.59 0.51 -7.87
N LYS A 189 12.76 -0.05 -6.67
CA LYS A 189 12.92 -1.49 -6.51
C LYS A 189 11.60 -2.23 -6.75
N VAL A 190 11.69 -3.29 -7.53
CA VAL A 190 10.66 -4.33 -7.60
C VAL A 190 10.92 -5.36 -6.50
N ILE A 191 9.92 -5.62 -5.66
CA ILE A 191 9.99 -6.64 -4.61
C ILE A 191 9.00 -7.74 -4.96
N LYS A 192 9.51 -8.94 -5.20
CA LYS A 192 8.69 -10.10 -5.56
C LYS A 192 8.08 -10.75 -4.32
N ARG A 193 6.90 -11.36 -4.49
CA ARG A 193 6.21 -12.15 -3.47
C ARG A 193 7.11 -13.21 -2.84
N GLN A 194 7.86 -13.95 -3.65
CA GLN A 194 8.75 -15.00 -3.17
C GLN A 194 9.87 -14.48 -2.27
N GLU A 195 10.43 -13.30 -2.58
CA GLU A 195 11.46 -12.67 -1.75
C GLU A 195 10.91 -12.34 -0.36
N LEU A 196 9.69 -11.82 -0.30
CA LEU A 196 9.05 -11.49 0.97
C LEU A 196 8.68 -12.74 1.78
N LEU A 197 8.14 -13.78 1.13
CA LEU A 197 7.84 -15.04 1.80
C LEU A 197 9.11 -15.69 2.39
N ALA A 198 10.20 -15.72 1.62
CA ALA A 198 11.47 -16.26 2.09
C ALA A 198 12.02 -15.47 3.31
N MET A 199 11.84 -14.16 3.31
CA MET A 199 12.21 -13.32 4.45
C MET A 199 11.36 -13.60 5.69
N ILE A 200 10.04 -13.65 5.54
CA ILE A 200 9.12 -13.96 6.65
C ILE A 200 9.43 -15.35 7.22
N ASP A 201 9.74 -16.32 6.36
CA ASP A 201 10.15 -17.66 6.79
C ASP A 201 11.48 -17.64 7.55
N SER A 202 12.43 -16.78 7.16
CA SER A 202 13.68 -16.57 7.88
C SER A 202 13.43 -15.99 9.28
N GLU A 203 12.61 -14.94 9.38
CA GLU A 203 12.23 -14.34 10.67
C GLU A 203 11.47 -15.33 11.55
N ARG A 204 10.54 -16.11 10.98
CA ARG A 204 9.84 -17.18 11.70
C ARG A 204 10.83 -18.18 12.30
N LYS A 205 11.85 -18.59 11.56
CA LYS A 205 12.90 -19.51 12.05
C LYS A 205 13.72 -18.85 13.16
N ALA A 206 14.12 -17.58 13.00
CA ALA A 206 14.89 -16.85 14.00
C ALA A 206 14.11 -16.72 15.33
N VAL A 207 12.83 -16.36 15.25
CA VAL A 207 11.93 -16.29 16.42
C VAL A 207 11.82 -17.65 17.11
N ARG A 208 11.61 -18.74 16.35
CA ARG A 208 11.53 -20.10 16.93
C ARG A 208 12.82 -20.51 17.64
N LEU A 209 13.97 -20.18 17.06
CA LEU A 209 15.27 -20.46 17.69
C LEU A 209 15.46 -19.65 18.98
N ALA A 210 15.07 -18.37 18.99
CA ALA A 210 15.14 -17.55 20.19
C ALA A 210 14.26 -18.10 21.32
N VAL A 211 13.02 -18.50 21.01
CA VAL A 211 12.10 -19.13 21.98
C VAL A 211 12.61 -20.49 22.45
N GLY A 212 13.20 -21.30 21.55
CA GLY A 212 13.78 -22.60 21.89
C GLY A 212 15.06 -22.49 22.73
N ALA A 213 15.88 -21.47 22.51
CA ALA A 213 17.09 -21.19 23.29
C ALA A 213 16.76 -20.76 24.73
N ASP A 214 15.66 -20.04 24.93
CA ASP A 214 15.17 -19.61 26.25
C ASP A 214 14.62 -20.76 27.11
N GLN A 215 14.36 -21.93 26.48
CA GLN A 215 13.96 -23.17 27.17
C GLN A 215 15.11 -24.13 27.46
N THR A 216 16.35 -23.79 27.08
CA THR A 216 17.52 -24.59 27.49
C THR A 216 17.79 -24.32 28.96
N PRO A 217 17.69 -25.32 29.87
CA PRO A 217 18.02 -25.10 31.27
C PRO A 217 19.50 -24.70 31.33
N THR A 218 19.78 -23.47 31.74
CA THR A 218 21.13 -23.08 32.13
C THR A 218 21.48 -23.96 33.33
N ALA A 219 22.27 -25.01 33.10
CA ALA A 219 22.69 -25.98 34.10
C ALA A 219 23.50 -25.35 35.26
N GLU A 220 23.70 -24.03 35.27
CA GLU A 220 24.50 -23.29 36.25
C GLU A 220 23.69 -22.58 37.35
N ARG A 221 22.35 -22.69 37.39
CA ARG A 221 21.55 -22.07 38.49
C ARG A 221 21.28 -22.94 39.71
N LEU A 222 21.83 -24.16 39.80
CA LEU A 222 21.59 -25.10 40.91
C LEU A 222 22.75 -25.28 41.90
N THR A 223 23.78 -24.44 41.89
CA THR A 223 24.91 -24.51 42.84
C THR A 223 24.97 -23.39 43.86
N LEU A 224 23.88 -22.67 44.10
CA LEU A 224 23.82 -21.61 45.12
C LEU A 224 22.65 -21.78 46.10
N ILE A 225 22.35 -23.02 46.49
CA ILE A 225 21.70 -23.32 47.79
C ILE A 225 22.29 -24.64 48.31
N ARG A 226 23.40 -24.55 49.05
CA ARG A 226 23.80 -25.52 50.06
C ARG A 226 24.39 -24.77 51.24
#